data_AF-A0AAV2QXR3-F1
#
_entry.id   AF-A0AAV2QXR3-F1
#
_cell.length_a   1.000
_cell.length_b   1.000
_cell.length_c   1.000
_cell.angle_alpha   90.00
_cell.angle_beta   90.00
_cell.angle_gamma   90.00
#
_symmetry.space_group_name_H-M   'P 1'
#
loop_
_entity.id
_entity.type
_entity.pdbx_description
1 polymer ?
#
loop_
_entity_poly.entity_id
_entity_poly.type
_entity_poly.pdbx_seq_one_letter_code
_entity_poly.pdbx_strand_id
1 'polypeptide(L)'
;MSSNWSTYFIRPPEDRPGANVTMEPLECSVCYLRYTGDRRPRVLPCGHTFCTDCLNTTIEGRSRKCPGCREYHRALQVEQLPINFNLETLIGILTSNNVTNESEGEGSEPSEVRLQFPGPKERMVVCFEHGLEVNFRCVTHKAWICRRCTVLVHPSDTCTVRPAEEDLEARKQEQKENVDKATAKLETSLQNVETYEEQLSVEEQRQAEFLTRLEGYLEAHRQEKTQLETQHSRLTRTLEEARKRKRMIDAVRRKLDTATSPEEVTIASEEITKELQFLTEFNKTFESIAIERDILSSSSNVINESLTRLTEWGREHEATRNGDPEDGTREGAQAGALDAVSLLVLNPTPAPKLAHGLTIPILIGALEAQDVVDGRNVAYAILKTDGITRSARVTLQEKKLHLHALTNDQPPANSLVLPYNVIKDEVTSSSTLTFLDLAWQGVTRGRIYIRLFGDSGRAKQFLWLCTGEKGHSYFNVAMEYVGFKGQPGEHLYGGNYDDRDCRPLIEGLTSDGEYSHSWSAGLVAGSLGEARFKIIVKNRPRATNSLAFGRVEGGLSVAEAACGVTNIEDVVIATCGVVVLE
;
A
#
# COMPACT_ATOMS: atom_id res chain seq x y z
N MET A 1 -25.85 18.34 -43.47
CA MET A 1 -24.44 17.93 -43.52
C MET A 1 -23.80 18.37 -42.19
N SER A 2 -23.89 17.64 -41.08
CA SER A 2 -23.28 16.34 -40.68
C SER A 2 -21.75 16.37 -40.52
N SER A 3 -21.28 16.46 -39.26
CA SER A 3 -20.13 15.70 -38.69
C SER A 3 -19.86 16.20 -37.25
N ASN A 4 -20.39 15.59 -36.19
CA ASN A 4 -19.91 14.41 -35.42
C ASN A 4 -18.65 14.65 -34.57
N TRP A 5 -18.83 15.05 -33.30
CA TRP A 5 -17.94 14.72 -32.18
C TRP A 5 -18.83 14.24 -31.01
N SER A 6 -18.87 12.93 -30.79
CA SER A 6 -19.62 12.30 -29.68
C SER A 6 -18.67 11.96 -28.54
N THR A 7 -18.97 12.53 -27.38
CA THR A 7 -18.45 12.21 -26.06
C THR A 7 -19.04 10.89 -25.57
N TYR A 8 -18.20 9.92 -25.19
CA TYR A 8 -18.63 8.71 -24.49
C TYR A 8 -18.75 9.02 -22.99
N PHE A 9 -19.97 9.30 -22.55
CA PHE A 9 -20.38 9.16 -21.15
C PHE A 9 -20.77 7.70 -20.91
N ILE A 10 -20.07 7.01 -20.01
CA ILE A 10 -20.48 5.68 -19.52
C ILE A 10 -21.58 5.92 -18.48
N ARG A 11 -22.82 5.57 -18.84
CA ARG A 11 -23.96 5.47 -17.92
C ARG A 11 -23.84 4.18 -17.09
N PRO A 12 -24.31 4.16 -15.83
CA PRO A 12 -24.46 2.93 -15.05
C PRO A 12 -25.57 2.06 -15.67
N PRO A 13 -25.45 0.71 -15.66
CA PRO A 13 -26.51 -0.15 -16.19
C PRO A 13 -27.66 -0.24 -15.18
N GLU A 14 -28.85 0.15 -15.64
CA GLU A 14 -30.14 -0.05 -14.98
C GLU A 14 -30.53 -1.54 -14.94
N ASP A 15 -31.25 -1.89 -13.87
CA ASP A 15 -31.88 -3.19 -13.60
C ASP A 15 -32.63 -3.77 -14.81
N ARG A 16 -32.35 -5.04 -15.12
CA ARG A 16 -33.27 -5.90 -15.87
C ARG A 16 -33.78 -7.02 -14.97
N PRO A 17 -35.11 -7.23 -14.86
CA PRO A 17 -35.66 -8.38 -14.17
C PRO A 17 -35.63 -9.60 -15.10
N GLY A 18 -35.14 -10.73 -14.60
CA GLY A 18 -35.27 -12.04 -15.25
C GLY A 18 -34.11 -12.44 -16.18
N ALA A 19 -32.92 -12.62 -15.63
CA ALA A 19 -31.95 -13.57 -16.16
C ALA A 19 -31.59 -14.54 -15.02
N ASN A 20 -31.97 -15.79 -15.20
CA ASN A 20 -31.66 -16.90 -14.31
C ASN A 20 -30.13 -17.00 -14.16
N VAL A 21 -29.58 -16.63 -13.01
CA VAL A 21 -28.15 -16.83 -12.70
C VAL A 21 -27.99 -18.31 -12.37
N THR A 22 -27.71 -19.12 -13.38
CA THR A 22 -27.31 -20.51 -13.18
C THR A 22 -25.93 -20.54 -12.53
N MET A 23 -25.78 -21.33 -11.46
CA MET A 23 -24.51 -21.54 -10.74
C MET A 23 -23.44 -22.16 -11.67
N GLU A 24 -22.55 -21.36 -12.27
CA GLU A 24 -21.42 -21.90 -13.06
C GLU A 24 -20.04 -21.24 -12.83
N PRO A 25 -19.56 -20.96 -11.59
CA PRO A 25 -18.14 -20.59 -11.40
C PRO A 25 -17.19 -21.79 -11.20
N LEU A 26 -17.67 -23.05 -11.22
CA LEU A 26 -16.89 -24.22 -10.78
C LEU A 26 -16.46 -25.17 -11.90
N GLU A 27 -16.67 -24.80 -13.16
CA GLU A 27 -16.39 -25.65 -14.31
C GLU A 27 -15.36 -25.01 -15.24
N CYS A 28 -14.65 -25.85 -15.98
CA CYS A 28 -13.70 -25.37 -16.97
C CYS A 28 -14.42 -24.89 -18.22
N SER A 29 -14.18 -23.65 -18.65
CA SER A 29 -14.80 -23.06 -19.84
C SER A 29 -14.35 -23.66 -21.19
N VAL A 30 -13.45 -24.65 -21.18
CA VAL A 30 -12.99 -25.37 -22.39
C VAL A 30 -13.67 -26.72 -22.53
N CYS A 31 -13.72 -27.53 -21.46
CA CYS A 31 -14.38 -28.85 -21.49
C CYS A 31 -15.76 -28.89 -20.83
N TYR A 32 -16.18 -27.80 -20.17
CA TYR A 32 -17.43 -27.69 -19.42
C TYR A 32 -17.57 -28.80 -18.35
N LEU A 33 -16.45 -29.21 -17.77
CA LEU A 33 -16.41 -30.19 -16.68
C LEU A 33 -15.99 -29.50 -15.38
N ARG A 34 -16.62 -29.91 -14.29
CA ARG A 34 -16.32 -29.43 -12.93
C ARG A 34 -14.89 -29.76 -12.51
N TYR A 35 -14.23 -28.81 -11.85
CA TYR A 35 -12.90 -29.06 -11.31
C TYR A 35 -12.97 -30.08 -10.17
N THR A 36 -11.96 -30.94 -10.08
CA THR A 36 -11.85 -32.03 -9.10
C THR A 36 -10.39 -32.17 -8.68
N GLY A 37 -10.09 -32.95 -7.64
CA GLY A 37 -8.71 -33.15 -7.18
C GLY A 37 -7.73 -33.58 -8.28
N ASP A 38 -8.21 -34.36 -9.25
CA ASP A 38 -7.42 -34.80 -10.41
C ASP A 38 -7.49 -33.82 -11.58
N ARG A 39 -8.50 -32.94 -11.63
CA ARG A 39 -8.70 -31.90 -12.66
C ARG A 39 -8.56 -30.51 -12.06
N ARG A 40 -7.36 -30.21 -11.58
CA ARG A 40 -7.07 -29.00 -10.83
C ARG A 40 -7.18 -27.73 -11.71
N PRO A 41 -7.79 -26.64 -11.21
CA PRO A 41 -7.90 -25.37 -11.91
C PRO A 41 -6.55 -24.63 -11.87
N ARG A 42 -5.96 -24.33 -13.04
CA ARG A 42 -4.67 -23.64 -13.14
C ARG A 42 -4.80 -22.28 -13.80
N VAL A 43 -4.04 -21.31 -13.30
CA VAL A 43 -4.09 -19.90 -13.71
C VAL A 43 -2.96 -19.61 -14.69
N LEU A 44 -3.30 -19.05 -15.86
CA LEU A 44 -2.31 -18.55 -16.82
C LEU A 44 -1.78 -17.17 -16.39
N PRO A 45 -0.62 -16.71 -16.92
CA PRO A 45 -0.09 -15.37 -16.63
C PRO A 45 -1.04 -14.21 -16.98
N CYS A 46 -2.02 -14.43 -17.87
CA CYS A 46 -3.08 -13.47 -18.20
C CYS A 46 -4.28 -13.47 -17.23
N GLY A 47 -4.23 -14.28 -16.16
CA GLY A 47 -5.27 -14.37 -15.12
C GLY A 47 -6.43 -15.35 -15.41
N HIS A 48 -6.50 -15.94 -16.61
CA HIS A 48 -7.56 -16.91 -16.92
C HIS A 48 -7.27 -18.29 -16.33
N THR A 49 -8.32 -18.98 -15.88
CA THR A 49 -8.23 -20.30 -15.21
C THR A 49 -8.86 -21.41 -16.05
N PHE A 50 -8.17 -22.54 -16.21
CA PHE A 50 -8.67 -23.73 -16.92
C PHE A 50 -8.18 -25.02 -16.24
N CYS A 51 -8.78 -26.17 -16.57
CA CYS A 51 -8.36 -27.43 -15.95
C CYS A 51 -7.03 -27.92 -16.53
N THR A 52 -6.29 -28.67 -15.73
CA THR A 52 -4.98 -29.22 -16.09
C THR A 52 -5.02 -30.00 -17.42
N ASP A 53 -6.05 -30.81 -17.64
CA ASP A 53 -6.21 -31.62 -18.87
C ASP A 53 -6.38 -30.77 -20.14
N CYS A 54 -7.21 -29.72 -20.06
CA CYS A 54 -7.43 -28.81 -21.18
C CYS A 54 -6.17 -28.00 -21.48
N LEU A 55 -5.40 -27.64 -20.46
CA LEU A 55 -4.13 -26.95 -20.64
C LEU A 55 -3.08 -27.86 -21.28
N ASN A 56 -2.97 -29.11 -20.85
CA ASN A 56 -2.09 -30.10 -21.49
C ASN A 56 -2.45 -30.26 -22.97
N THR A 57 -3.74 -30.37 -23.29
CA THR A 57 -4.19 -30.54 -24.67
C THR A 57 -3.95 -29.29 -25.54
N THR A 58 -4.16 -28.08 -25.01
CA THR A 58 -4.12 -26.84 -25.81
C THR A 58 -2.71 -26.24 -25.91
N ILE A 59 -1.92 -26.30 -24.83
CA ILE A 59 -0.61 -25.66 -24.73
C ILE A 59 0.51 -26.57 -25.26
N GLU A 60 0.45 -27.88 -25.03
CA GLU A 60 1.44 -28.83 -25.57
C GLU A 60 1.20 -29.12 -27.07
N GLY A 61 -0.05 -28.97 -27.54
CA GLY A 61 -0.49 -29.30 -28.90
C GLY A 61 -0.15 -28.31 -30.04
N ARG A 62 0.66 -27.26 -29.79
CA ARG A 62 1.14 -26.18 -30.72
C ARG A 62 0.48 -24.80 -30.62
N SER A 63 -0.41 -24.53 -29.67
CA SER A 63 -0.94 -23.17 -29.42
C SER A 63 -0.62 -22.70 -28.01
N ARG A 64 0.46 -21.92 -27.83
CA ARG A 64 0.78 -21.30 -26.52
C ARG A 64 -0.07 -20.05 -26.23
N LYS A 65 -1.32 -20.07 -26.68
CA LYS A 65 -2.27 -18.97 -26.51
C LYS A 65 -3.32 -19.36 -25.48
N CYS A 66 -3.70 -18.40 -24.63
CA CYS A 66 -4.81 -18.57 -23.71
C CYS A 66 -6.12 -18.86 -24.47
N PRO A 67 -6.90 -19.89 -24.10
CA PRO A 67 -8.21 -20.16 -24.71
C PRO A 67 -9.22 -19.01 -24.55
N GLY A 68 -9.11 -18.23 -23.46
CA GLY A 68 -10.01 -17.13 -23.15
C GLY A 68 -9.65 -15.83 -23.87
N CYS A 69 -8.47 -15.27 -23.58
CA CYS A 69 -8.04 -13.98 -24.14
C CYS A 69 -7.14 -14.06 -25.38
N ARG A 70 -6.74 -15.27 -25.80
CA ARG A 70 -5.82 -15.52 -26.94
C ARG A 70 -4.41 -14.94 -26.78
N GLU A 71 -4.05 -14.44 -25.60
CA GLU A 71 -2.73 -13.93 -25.28
C GLU A 71 -1.67 -15.04 -25.34
N TYR A 72 -0.51 -14.74 -25.94
CA TYR A 72 0.56 -15.71 -26.17
C TYR A 72 1.55 -15.71 -25.01
N HIS A 73 1.80 -16.90 -24.44
CA HIS A 73 2.72 -17.06 -23.33
C HIS A 73 3.89 -17.97 -23.74
N ARG A 74 5.13 -17.48 -23.65
CA ARG A 74 6.33 -18.29 -23.97
C ARG A 74 6.66 -19.21 -22.79
N ALA A 75 7.04 -20.45 -23.11
CA ALA A 75 7.57 -21.44 -22.15
C ALA A 75 6.62 -21.82 -21.00
N LEU A 76 5.36 -22.13 -21.31
CA LEU A 76 4.45 -22.73 -20.33
C LEU A 76 4.72 -24.24 -20.21
N GLN A 77 5.01 -24.70 -19.00
CA GLN A 77 4.83 -26.10 -18.57
C GLN A 77 3.59 -26.12 -17.68
N VAL A 78 2.62 -26.98 -17.99
CA VAL A 78 1.31 -26.94 -17.33
C VAL A 78 1.44 -27.30 -15.85
N GLU A 79 2.38 -28.17 -15.51
CA GLU A 79 2.70 -28.59 -14.15
C GLU A 79 3.16 -27.42 -13.28
N GLN A 80 3.82 -26.43 -13.89
CA GLN A 80 4.38 -25.25 -13.23
C GLN A 80 3.39 -24.10 -13.09
N LEU A 81 2.18 -24.21 -13.68
CA LEU A 81 1.18 -23.15 -13.56
C LEU A 81 0.54 -23.15 -12.17
N PRO A 82 0.42 -21.98 -11.52
CA PRO A 82 -0.22 -21.86 -10.21
C PRO A 82 -1.63 -22.44 -10.22
N ILE A 83 -1.98 -23.11 -9.12
CA ILE A 83 -3.31 -23.68 -8.93
C ILE A 83 -4.17 -22.64 -8.23
N ASN A 84 -5.41 -22.48 -8.71
CA ASN A 84 -6.35 -21.57 -8.09
C ASN A 84 -6.97 -22.23 -6.85
N PHE A 85 -6.26 -22.15 -5.73
CA PHE A 85 -6.70 -22.75 -4.45
C PHE A 85 -8.01 -22.17 -3.94
N ASN A 86 -8.35 -20.92 -4.28
CA ASN A 86 -9.65 -20.34 -3.92
C ASN A 86 -10.80 -21.09 -4.59
N LEU A 87 -10.64 -21.47 -5.88
CA LEU A 87 -11.62 -22.30 -6.58
C LEU A 87 -11.70 -23.72 -5.99
N GLU A 88 -10.58 -24.32 -5.58
CA GLU A 88 -10.60 -25.64 -4.93
C GLU A 88 -11.31 -25.62 -3.56
N THR A 89 -11.05 -24.58 -2.76
CA THR A 89 -11.72 -24.38 -1.47
C THR A 89 -13.22 -24.20 -1.65
N LEU A 90 -13.66 -23.38 -2.62
CA LEU A 90 -15.07 -23.19 -2.93
C LEU A 90 -15.75 -24.49 -3.38
N ILE A 91 -15.07 -25.32 -4.18
CA ILE A 91 -15.60 -26.64 -4.57
C ILE A 91 -15.74 -27.54 -3.35
N GLY A 92 -14.75 -27.58 -2.46
CA GLY A 92 -14.78 -28.38 -1.24
C GLY A 92 -15.95 -28.01 -0.32
N ILE A 93 -16.20 -26.71 -0.16
CA ILE A 93 -17.34 -26.20 0.62
C ILE A 93 -18.68 -26.60 -0.03
N LEU A 94 -18.81 -26.43 -1.35
CA LEU A 94 -20.05 -26.72 -2.06
C LEU A 94 -20.33 -28.23 -2.22
N THR A 95 -19.30 -29.08 -2.27
CA THR A 95 -19.47 -30.55 -2.25
C THR A 95 -19.81 -31.09 -0.87
N SER A 96 -19.40 -30.38 0.20
CA SER A 96 -19.72 -30.76 1.59
C SER A 96 -21.18 -30.42 1.96
N ASN A 97 -21.77 -29.43 1.29
CA ASN A 97 -23.15 -28.98 1.52
C ASN A 97 -24.22 -29.78 0.74
N ASN A 98 -23.85 -30.76 -0.09
CA ASN A 98 -24.78 -31.50 -0.96
C ASN A 98 -25.02 -32.97 -0.55
N VAL A 99 -24.73 -33.36 0.70
CA VAL A 99 -25.04 -34.70 1.23
C VAL A 99 -26.36 -34.75 2.03
N THR A 100 -27.09 -33.64 2.13
CA THR A 100 -28.44 -33.66 2.72
C THR A 100 -29.41 -32.93 1.82
N ASN A 101 -30.44 -33.66 1.38
CA ASN A 101 -31.68 -33.23 0.72
C ASN A 101 -31.70 -33.35 -0.80
N GLU A 102 -32.05 -34.53 -1.32
CA GLU A 102 -33.11 -34.69 -2.36
C GLU A 102 -33.81 -36.07 -2.21
N SER A 103 -34.87 -36.09 -1.41
CA SER A 103 -36.06 -36.95 -1.51
C SER A 103 -37.22 -35.95 -1.34
N GLU A 104 -38.23 -35.79 -2.18
CA GLU A 104 -39.23 -36.68 -2.80
C GLU A 104 -39.87 -35.86 -3.97
N GLY A 105 -40.55 -36.36 -5.01
CA GLY A 105 -41.09 -37.67 -5.33
C GLY A 105 -41.79 -37.68 -6.72
N GLU A 106 -42.54 -38.78 -6.94
CA GLU A 106 -43.64 -39.01 -7.92
C GLU A 106 -43.35 -39.37 -9.40
N GLY A 107 -43.30 -40.68 -9.67
CA GLY A 107 -44.32 -41.39 -10.48
C GLY A 107 -44.39 -41.19 -12.00
N SER A 108 -43.89 -42.18 -12.76
CA SER A 108 -44.60 -42.86 -13.87
C SER A 108 -43.71 -43.91 -14.56
N GLU A 109 -44.25 -45.09 -14.84
CA GLU A 109 -43.57 -46.22 -15.52
C GLU A 109 -43.14 -45.86 -16.96
N PRO A 110 -42.13 -46.55 -17.53
CA PRO A 110 -42.48 -47.66 -18.42
C PRO A 110 -41.52 -48.87 -18.38
N SER A 111 -42.06 -49.98 -18.88
CA SER A 111 -41.52 -51.33 -18.93
C SER A 111 -40.24 -51.52 -19.76
N GLU A 112 -39.42 -52.44 -19.27
CA GLU A 112 -38.54 -53.40 -19.96
C GLU A 112 -37.63 -52.95 -21.12
N VAL A 113 -36.33 -52.78 -20.81
CA VAL A 113 -35.25 -53.59 -21.43
C VAL A 113 -34.20 -53.92 -20.37
N ARG A 114 -34.05 -55.22 -20.06
CA ARG A 114 -33.22 -55.76 -18.98
C ARG A 114 -31.77 -55.93 -19.44
N LEU A 115 -30.88 -55.02 -19.05
CA LEU A 115 -29.45 -55.31 -18.92
C LEU A 115 -29.13 -55.51 -17.43
N GLN A 116 -28.96 -56.76 -17.02
CA GLN A 116 -28.54 -57.10 -15.65
C GLN A 116 -27.07 -56.75 -15.47
N PHE A 117 -26.78 -55.72 -14.68
CA PHE A 117 -25.53 -55.63 -13.95
C PHE A 117 -25.74 -56.19 -12.53
N PRO A 118 -24.89 -57.11 -12.03
CA PRO A 118 -25.04 -57.64 -10.68
C PRO A 118 -24.70 -56.57 -9.64
N GLY A 119 -25.55 -56.47 -8.61
CA GLY A 119 -25.37 -55.53 -7.48
C GLY A 119 -24.10 -55.78 -6.65
N PRO A 120 -23.77 -54.86 -5.72
CA PRO A 120 -22.53 -54.86 -4.97
C PRO A 120 -22.52 -56.01 -3.97
N LYS A 121 -21.90 -57.13 -4.32
CA LYS A 121 -21.54 -58.17 -3.35
C LYS A 121 -20.41 -57.63 -2.48
N GLU A 122 -20.64 -57.65 -1.17
CA GLU A 122 -19.66 -57.41 -0.11
C GLU A 122 -18.35 -58.13 -0.44
N ARG A 123 -17.26 -57.37 -0.65
CA ARG A 123 -15.93 -57.93 -0.76
C ARG A 123 -15.50 -58.38 0.65
N MET A 124 -15.62 -59.67 0.95
CA MET A 124 -15.02 -60.26 2.15
C MET A 124 -13.50 -60.00 2.13
N VAL A 125 -13.00 -59.28 3.13
CA VAL A 125 -11.56 -59.09 3.32
C VAL A 125 -11.02 -60.35 3.99
N VAL A 126 -10.20 -61.11 3.26
CA VAL A 126 -9.56 -62.33 3.76
C VAL A 126 -8.10 -62.07 4.11
N CYS A 127 -7.58 -62.75 5.11
CA CYS A 127 -6.19 -62.67 5.53
C CYS A 127 -5.28 -63.20 4.41
N PHE A 128 -4.29 -62.42 4.00
CA PHE A 128 -3.39 -62.75 2.88
C PHE A 128 -2.63 -64.07 3.09
N GLU A 129 -2.26 -64.39 4.33
CA GLU A 129 -1.48 -65.60 4.65
C GLU A 129 -2.34 -66.85 4.85
N HIS A 130 -3.58 -66.68 5.28
CA HIS A 130 -4.40 -67.80 5.75
C HIS A 130 -5.72 -67.98 4.98
N GLY A 131 -6.09 -67.02 4.13
CA GLY A 131 -7.34 -67.04 3.35
C GLY A 131 -8.62 -67.01 4.19
N LEU A 132 -8.51 -66.79 5.51
CA LEU A 132 -9.61 -66.76 6.46
C LEU A 132 -10.11 -65.33 6.69
N GLU A 133 -11.37 -65.18 7.07
CA GLU A 133 -11.99 -63.89 7.41
C GLU A 133 -11.21 -63.13 8.50
N VAL A 134 -10.98 -61.84 8.26
CA VAL A 134 -10.25 -60.95 9.19
C VAL A 134 -11.19 -60.37 10.24
N ASN A 135 -11.48 -61.15 11.27
CA ASN A 135 -12.43 -60.76 12.32
C ASN A 135 -11.76 -60.10 13.55
N PHE A 136 -10.44 -59.83 13.48
CA PHE A 136 -9.67 -59.29 14.61
C PHE A 136 -8.72 -58.18 14.16
N ARG A 137 -8.47 -57.22 15.06
CA ARG A 137 -7.51 -56.13 14.88
C ARG A 137 -6.37 -56.29 15.87
N CYS A 138 -5.14 -56.36 15.37
CA CYS A 138 -3.96 -56.19 16.23
C CYS A 138 -3.69 -54.69 16.41
N VAL A 139 -3.85 -54.20 17.64
CA VAL A 139 -3.62 -52.79 18.00
C VAL A 139 -2.12 -52.47 17.96
N THR A 140 -1.27 -53.41 18.39
CA THR A 140 0.19 -53.27 18.42
C THR A 140 0.78 -53.05 17.02
N HIS A 141 0.30 -53.80 16.03
CA HIS A 141 0.82 -53.77 14.66
C HIS A 141 -0.06 -53.00 13.67
N LYS A 142 -1.19 -52.45 14.14
CA LYS A 142 -2.18 -51.76 13.29
C LYS A 142 -2.56 -52.58 12.04
N ALA A 143 -2.83 -53.88 12.22
CA ALA A 143 -3.18 -54.81 11.14
C ALA A 143 -4.49 -55.57 11.41
N TRP A 144 -5.26 -55.84 10.34
CA TRP A 144 -6.44 -56.73 10.38
C TRP A 144 -6.00 -58.17 10.18
N ILE A 145 -6.40 -59.04 11.09
CA ILE A 145 -5.89 -60.41 11.18
C ILE A 145 -7.04 -61.40 11.36
N CYS A 146 -6.85 -62.63 10.87
CA CYS A 146 -7.80 -63.72 11.09
C CYS A 146 -7.53 -64.43 12.42
N ARG A 147 -8.47 -65.27 12.87
CA ARG A 147 -8.34 -66.08 14.10
C ARG A 147 -7.06 -66.93 14.15
N ARG A 148 -6.52 -67.34 13.01
CA ARG A 148 -5.30 -68.15 12.95
C ARG A 148 -4.04 -67.32 13.22
N CYS A 149 -4.01 -66.08 12.75
CA CYS A 149 -2.93 -65.13 13.05
C CYS A 149 -2.87 -64.78 14.54
N THR A 150 -4.01 -64.71 15.25
CA THR A 150 -4.03 -64.40 16.69
C THR A 150 -3.40 -65.50 17.55
N VAL A 151 -3.16 -66.69 17.00
CA VAL A 151 -2.53 -67.81 17.71
C VAL A 151 -1.09 -68.00 17.26
N LEU A 152 -0.82 -67.87 15.96
CA LEU A 152 0.48 -68.22 15.38
C LEU A 152 1.49 -67.07 15.33
N VAL A 153 1.02 -65.84 15.09
CA VAL A 153 1.88 -64.68 14.80
C VAL A 153 1.67 -63.56 15.82
N HIS A 154 0.44 -63.41 16.30
CA HIS A 154 0.04 -62.39 17.26
C HIS A 154 -0.65 -63.00 18.50
N PRO A 155 0.02 -63.93 19.22
CA PRO A 155 -0.52 -64.45 20.47
C PRO A 155 -0.70 -63.32 21.50
N SER A 156 -1.74 -63.45 22.34
CA SER A 156 -2.15 -62.44 23.32
C SER A 156 -1.04 -62.02 24.29
N ASP A 157 -0.04 -62.87 24.48
CA ASP A 157 1.11 -62.65 25.37
C ASP A 157 2.11 -61.63 24.79
N THR A 158 2.06 -61.40 23.47
CA THR A 158 3.00 -60.52 22.73
C THR A 158 2.30 -59.34 22.05
N CYS A 159 1.01 -59.48 21.74
CA CYS A 159 0.26 -58.52 20.93
C CYS A 159 -1.11 -58.27 21.53
N THR A 160 -1.54 -57.01 21.57
CA THR A 160 -2.90 -56.66 21.94
C THR A 160 -3.81 -56.83 20.73
N VAL A 161 -4.70 -57.83 20.80
CA VAL A 161 -5.66 -58.15 19.73
C VAL A 161 -7.07 -57.92 20.24
N ARG A 162 -7.88 -57.23 19.45
CA ARG A 162 -9.30 -56.98 19.73
C ARG A 162 -10.20 -57.57 18.65
N PRO A 163 -11.41 -58.04 18.98
CA PRO A 163 -12.44 -58.37 17.99
C PRO A 163 -12.78 -57.16 17.12
N ALA A 164 -13.17 -57.42 15.86
CA ALA A 164 -13.55 -56.38 14.91
C ALA A 164 -14.69 -55.48 15.42
N GLU A 165 -15.67 -56.06 16.12
CA GLU A 165 -16.81 -55.34 16.69
C GLU A 165 -16.39 -54.35 17.78
N GLU A 166 -15.49 -54.78 18.67
CA GLU A 166 -14.97 -53.95 19.77
C GLU A 166 -14.06 -52.82 19.25
N ASP A 167 -13.19 -53.11 18.28
CA ASP A 167 -12.34 -52.09 17.64
C ASP A 167 -13.17 -51.08 16.83
N LEU A 168 -14.22 -51.55 16.15
CA LEU A 168 -15.15 -50.69 15.42
C LEU A 168 -15.86 -49.73 16.37
N GLU A 169 -16.39 -50.21 17.50
CA GLU A 169 -17.09 -49.37 18.46
C GLU A 169 -16.14 -48.40 19.18
N ALA A 170 -14.94 -48.86 19.54
CA ALA A 170 -13.90 -48.00 20.11
C ALA A 170 -13.49 -46.87 19.14
N ARG A 171 -13.31 -47.18 17.84
CA ARG A 171 -12.96 -46.17 16.82
C ARG A 171 -14.12 -45.24 16.50
N LYS A 172 -15.37 -45.72 16.53
CA LYS A 172 -16.55 -44.85 16.43
C LYS A 172 -16.60 -43.86 17.59
N GLN A 173 -16.35 -44.35 18.81
CA GLN A 173 -16.33 -43.51 20.00
C GLN A 173 -15.19 -42.48 19.95
N GLU A 174 -13.97 -42.90 19.59
CA GLU A 174 -12.82 -42.00 19.41
C GLU A 174 -13.10 -40.94 18.34
N GLN A 175 -13.70 -41.32 17.21
CA GLN A 175 -14.06 -40.37 16.15
C GLN A 175 -15.16 -39.40 16.59
N LYS A 176 -16.18 -39.87 17.33
CA LYS A 176 -17.20 -39.00 17.92
C LYS A 176 -16.57 -37.96 18.85
N GLU A 177 -15.70 -38.38 19.77
CA GLU A 177 -15.01 -37.46 20.67
C GLU A 177 -14.11 -36.45 19.94
N ASN A 178 -13.46 -36.87 18.84
CA ASN A 178 -12.67 -35.98 18.02
C ASN A 178 -13.54 -34.96 17.27
N VAL A 179 -14.71 -35.38 16.77
CA VAL A 179 -15.70 -34.50 16.16
C VAL A 179 -16.24 -33.52 17.19
N ASP A 180 -16.62 -33.97 18.39
CA ASP A 180 -17.15 -33.11 19.46
C ASP A 180 -16.12 -32.05 19.88
N LYS A 181 -14.84 -32.43 20.02
CA LYS A 181 -13.74 -31.48 20.29
C LYS A 181 -13.53 -30.49 19.15
N ALA A 182 -13.68 -30.92 17.90
CA ALA A 182 -13.57 -30.04 16.74
C ALA A 182 -14.75 -29.05 16.68
N THR A 183 -15.98 -29.52 16.94
CA THR A 183 -17.18 -28.69 17.00
C THR A 183 -17.08 -27.63 18.08
N ALA A 184 -16.67 -27.99 19.30
CA ALA A 184 -16.51 -27.02 20.40
C ALA A 184 -15.46 -25.93 20.09
N LYS A 185 -14.36 -26.29 19.41
CA LYS A 185 -13.35 -25.33 18.95
C LYS A 185 -13.91 -24.40 17.86
N LEU A 186 -14.72 -24.94 16.96
CA LEU A 186 -15.37 -24.17 15.91
C LEU A 186 -16.38 -23.18 16.52
N GLU A 187 -17.21 -23.61 17.47
CA GLU A 187 -18.15 -22.76 18.20
C GLU A 187 -17.44 -21.60 18.93
N THR A 188 -16.35 -21.89 19.62
CA THR A 188 -15.54 -20.85 20.28
C THR A 188 -14.98 -19.86 19.26
N SER A 189 -14.51 -20.36 18.12
CA SER A 189 -13.98 -19.51 17.05
C SER A 189 -15.07 -18.66 16.42
N LEU A 190 -16.28 -19.21 16.25
CA LEU A 190 -17.44 -18.51 15.72
C LEU A 190 -17.87 -17.37 16.65
N GLN A 191 -17.97 -17.63 17.96
CA GLN A 191 -18.26 -16.60 18.96
C GLN A 191 -17.23 -15.46 18.95
N ASN A 192 -15.94 -15.79 18.76
CA ASN A 192 -14.89 -14.77 18.64
C ASN A 192 -15.10 -13.93 17.38
N VAL A 193 -15.45 -14.54 16.25
CA VAL A 193 -15.71 -13.82 14.99
C VAL A 193 -16.94 -12.90 15.13
N GLU A 194 -18.03 -13.36 15.73
CA GLU A 194 -19.21 -12.54 16.02
C GLU A 194 -18.86 -11.33 16.91
N THR A 195 -18.06 -11.56 17.96
CA THR A 195 -17.59 -10.48 18.84
C THR A 195 -16.72 -9.47 18.08
N TYR A 196 -15.86 -9.94 17.16
CA TYR A 196 -15.06 -9.06 16.31
C TYR A 196 -15.91 -8.28 15.31
N GLU A 197 -16.96 -8.88 14.75
CA GLU A 197 -17.90 -8.21 13.85
C GLU A 197 -18.63 -7.07 14.56
N GLU A 198 -19.12 -7.31 15.77
CA GLU A 198 -19.75 -6.27 16.60
C GLU A 198 -18.77 -5.12 16.91
N GLN A 199 -17.52 -5.44 17.28
CA GLN A 199 -16.48 -4.44 17.53
C GLN A 199 -16.16 -3.62 16.28
N LEU A 200 -16.09 -4.27 15.11
CA LEU A 200 -15.86 -3.59 13.83
C LEU A 200 -17.02 -2.66 13.49
N SER A 201 -18.27 -3.09 13.66
CA SER A 201 -19.45 -2.26 13.39
C SER A 201 -19.48 -0.98 14.25
N VAL A 202 -19.14 -1.09 15.54
CA VAL A 202 -19.05 0.07 16.43
C VAL A 202 -17.95 1.04 15.97
N GLU A 203 -16.81 0.51 15.52
CA GLU A 203 -15.70 1.34 15.04
C GLU A 203 -16.01 2.01 13.68
N GLU A 204 -16.71 1.33 12.79
CA GLU A 204 -17.21 1.91 11.53
C GLU A 204 -18.17 3.07 11.78
N GLN A 205 -19.11 2.91 12.72
CA GLN A 205 -20.04 3.99 13.09
C GLN A 205 -19.28 5.20 13.68
N ARG A 206 -18.30 4.97 14.55
CA ARG A 206 -17.45 6.03 15.11
C ARG A 206 -16.69 6.80 14.02
N GLN A 207 -16.16 6.09 13.02
CA GLN A 207 -15.47 6.71 11.90
C GLN A 207 -16.43 7.54 11.04
N ALA A 208 -17.65 7.05 10.79
CA ALA A 208 -18.67 7.79 10.04
C ALA A 208 -19.07 9.09 10.75
N GLU A 209 -19.25 9.05 12.07
CA GLU A 209 -19.55 10.23 12.89
C GLU A 209 -18.39 11.24 12.86
N PHE A 210 -17.14 10.76 12.95
CA PHE A 210 -15.95 11.61 12.85
C PHE A 210 -15.84 12.30 11.48
N LEU A 211 -16.04 11.56 10.39
CA LEU A 211 -16.01 12.10 9.03
C LEU A 211 -17.10 13.18 8.83
N THR A 212 -18.32 12.91 9.28
CA THR A 212 -19.44 13.87 9.20
C THR A 212 -19.09 15.18 9.90
N ARG A 213 -18.43 15.11 11.06
CA ARG A 213 -18.03 16.29 11.84
C ARG A 213 -16.88 17.05 11.17
N LEU A 214 -15.90 16.35 10.60
CA LEU A 214 -14.82 16.95 9.80
C LEU A 214 -15.36 17.69 8.58
N GLU A 215 -16.33 17.10 7.87
CA GLU A 215 -17.00 17.76 6.75
C GLU A 215 -17.68 19.06 7.19
N GLY A 216 -18.32 19.07 8.36
CA GLY A 216 -18.89 20.28 8.95
C GLY A 216 -17.84 21.39 9.20
N TYR A 217 -16.68 21.02 9.75
CA TYR A 217 -15.57 21.99 9.96
C TYR A 217 -14.98 22.49 8.64
N LEU A 218 -14.79 21.60 7.67
CA LEU A 218 -14.29 21.97 6.34
C LEU A 218 -15.24 22.94 5.64
N GLU A 219 -16.54 22.72 5.76
CA GLU A 219 -17.53 23.61 5.17
C GLU A 219 -17.54 24.99 5.84
N ALA A 220 -17.40 25.06 7.17
CA ALA A 220 -17.25 26.32 7.88
C ALA A 220 -16.00 27.10 7.42
N HIS A 221 -14.85 26.43 7.29
CA HIS A 221 -13.63 27.05 6.78
C HIS A 221 -13.72 27.46 5.30
N ARG A 222 -14.46 26.72 4.48
CA ARG A 222 -14.74 27.13 3.09
C ARG A 222 -15.55 28.42 3.05
N GLN A 223 -16.59 28.53 3.86
CA GLN A 223 -17.40 29.76 3.95
C GLN A 223 -16.54 30.95 4.38
N GLU A 224 -15.69 30.78 5.40
CA GLU A 224 -14.77 31.82 5.84
C GLU A 224 -13.76 32.23 4.74
N LYS A 225 -13.19 31.26 4.03
CA LYS A 225 -12.31 31.52 2.88
C LYS A 225 -13.03 32.35 1.82
N THR A 226 -14.26 32.00 1.47
CA THR A 226 -15.03 32.77 0.48
C THR A 226 -15.27 34.20 0.96
N GLN A 227 -15.56 34.40 2.25
CA GLN A 227 -15.70 35.73 2.83
C GLN A 227 -14.40 36.54 2.69
N LEU A 228 -13.25 35.95 3.04
CA LEU A 228 -11.93 36.60 2.86
C LEU A 228 -11.63 36.94 1.40
N GLU A 229 -11.95 36.04 0.45
CA GLU A 229 -11.76 36.29 -0.98
C GLU A 229 -12.63 37.45 -1.49
N THR A 230 -13.88 37.56 -1.03
CA THR A 230 -14.75 38.69 -1.37
C THR A 230 -14.20 40.02 -0.83
N GLN A 231 -13.67 40.02 0.39
CA GLN A 231 -13.06 41.20 0.99
C GLN A 231 -11.77 41.60 0.27
N HIS A 232 -10.89 40.63 -0.01
CA HIS A 232 -9.66 40.86 -0.77
C HIS A 232 -9.96 41.44 -2.16
N SER A 233 -10.97 40.91 -2.84
CA SER A 233 -11.43 41.43 -4.15
C SER A 233 -11.92 42.87 -4.06
N ARG A 234 -12.69 43.21 -3.00
CA ARG A 234 -13.15 44.58 -2.74
C ARG A 234 -11.99 45.54 -2.50
N LEU A 235 -10.99 45.15 -1.68
CA LEU A 235 -9.79 45.95 -1.43
C LEU A 235 -8.92 46.12 -2.68
N THR A 236 -8.79 45.06 -3.49
CA THR A 236 -8.00 45.12 -4.73
C THR A 236 -8.60 46.14 -5.70
N ARG A 237 -9.93 46.13 -5.86
CA ARG A 237 -10.64 47.08 -6.73
C ARG A 237 -10.47 48.52 -6.26
N THR A 238 -10.57 48.79 -4.96
CA THR A 238 -10.38 50.15 -4.43
C THR A 238 -8.93 50.63 -4.58
N LEU A 239 -7.96 49.72 -4.40
CA LEU A 239 -6.54 50.01 -4.62
C LEU A 239 -6.24 50.33 -6.09
N GLU A 240 -6.85 49.61 -7.04
CA GLU A 240 -6.73 49.91 -8.46
C GLU A 240 -7.31 51.28 -8.83
N GLU A 241 -8.47 51.62 -8.28
CA GLU A 241 -9.09 52.93 -8.49
C GLU A 241 -8.22 54.06 -7.92
N ALA A 242 -7.69 53.90 -6.71
CA ALA A 242 -6.75 54.84 -6.12
C ALA A 242 -5.48 55.01 -6.97
N ARG A 243 -4.91 53.92 -7.49
CA ARG A 243 -3.74 53.95 -8.39
C ARG A 243 -4.05 54.68 -9.70
N LYS A 244 -5.23 54.46 -10.30
CA LYS A 244 -5.66 55.16 -11.51
C LYS A 244 -5.76 56.68 -11.28
N ARG A 245 -6.35 57.08 -10.16
CA ARG A 245 -6.51 58.49 -9.77
C ARG A 245 -5.17 59.17 -9.49
N LYS A 246 -4.25 58.49 -8.81
CA LYS A 246 -2.86 58.97 -8.65
C LYS A 246 -2.19 59.27 -9.99
N ARG A 247 -2.34 58.39 -10.99
CA ARG A 247 -1.80 58.63 -12.35
C ARG A 247 -2.41 59.86 -13.01
N MET A 248 -3.70 60.14 -12.80
CA MET A 248 -4.36 61.33 -13.32
C MET A 248 -3.80 62.59 -12.66
N ILE A 249 -3.62 62.59 -11.34
CA ILE A 249 -2.99 63.72 -10.61
C ILE A 249 -1.56 63.95 -11.09
N ASP A 250 -0.76 62.88 -11.25
CA ASP A 250 0.59 62.98 -11.81
C ASP A 250 0.60 63.53 -13.24
N ALA A 251 -0.44 63.24 -14.04
CA ALA A 251 -0.59 63.78 -15.39
C ALA A 251 -0.93 65.26 -15.38
N VAL A 252 -1.83 65.71 -14.51
CA VAL A 252 -2.14 67.14 -14.38
C VAL A 252 -0.92 67.91 -13.85
N ARG A 253 -0.16 67.34 -12.92
CA ARG A 253 1.11 67.91 -12.47
C ARG A 253 2.09 68.13 -13.63
N ARG A 254 2.25 67.14 -14.51
CA ARG A 254 3.08 67.31 -15.72
C ARG A 254 2.58 68.42 -16.64
N LYS A 255 1.27 68.53 -16.87
CA LYS A 255 0.69 69.63 -17.66
C LYS A 255 1.03 71.00 -17.05
N LEU A 256 0.95 71.10 -15.72
CA LEU A 256 1.27 72.31 -14.97
C LEU A 256 2.76 72.67 -15.09
N ASP A 257 3.66 71.68 -15.02
CA ASP A 257 5.11 71.88 -15.17
C ASP A 257 5.49 72.36 -16.59
N THR A 258 4.69 72.00 -17.61
CA THR A 258 4.93 72.37 -19.02
C THR A 258 4.14 73.59 -19.51
N ALA A 259 3.28 74.16 -18.67
CA ALA A 259 2.38 75.25 -19.08
C ALA A 259 3.16 76.54 -19.37
N THR A 260 2.82 77.21 -20.48
CA THR A 260 3.44 78.47 -20.91
C THR A 260 2.47 79.64 -20.95
N SER A 261 1.16 79.38 -20.80
CA SER A 261 0.12 80.41 -20.75
C SER A 261 -0.68 80.41 -19.44
N PRO A 262 -1.22 81.56 -19.01
CA PRO A 262 -2.11 81.64 -17.84
C PRO A 262 -3.38 80.79 -17.99
N GLU A 263 -3.87 80.61 -19.21
CA GLU A 263 -5.07 79.80 -19.52
C GLU A 263 -4.82 78.30 -19.32
N GLU A 264 -3.63 77.81 -19.66
CA GLU A 264 -3.24 76.40 -19.42
C GLU A 264 -3.17 76.09 -17.92
N VAL A 265 -2.70 77.05 -17.11
CA VAL A 265 -2.62 76.93 -15.65
C VAL A 265 -4.01 76.90 -15.02
N THR A 266 -4.95 77.76 -15.45
CA THR A 266 -6.33 77.74 -14.92
C THR A 266 -7.03 76.43 -15.23
N ILE A 267 -6.92 75.92 -16.46
CA ILE A 267 -7.52 74.63 -16.86
C ILE A 267 -6.95 73.48 -16.02
N ALA A 268 -5.63 73.42 -15.83
CA ALA A 268 -4.99 72.41 -14.99
C ALA A 268 -5.38 72.53 -13.50
N SER A 269 -5.57 73.76 -13.00
CA SER A 269 -5.97 74.01 -11.61
C SER A 269 -7.41 73.54 -11.32
N GLU A 270 -8.33 73.70 -12.27
CA GLU A 270 -9.70 73.18 -12.16
C GLU A 270 -9.73 71.64 -12.22
N GLU A 271 -8.88 71.05 -13.07
CA GLU A 271 -8.73 69.59 -13.20
C GLU A 271 -8.18 68.96 -11.89
N ILE A 272 -7.16 69.57 -11.28
CA ILE A 272 -6.64 69.15 -9.96
C ILE A 272 -7.66 69.31 -8.85
N THR A 273 -8.42 70.42 -8.83
CA THR A 273 -9.40 70.68 -7.77
C THR A 273 -10.50 69.61 -7.74
N LYS A 274 -10.95 69.15 -8.92
CA LYS A 274 -11.91 68.04 -9.05
C LYS A 274 -11.35 66.72 -8.53
N GLU A 275 -10.09 66.38 -8.84
CA GLU A 275 -9.44 65.16 -8.35
C GLU A 275 -9.15 65.21 -6.85
N LEU A 276 -8.81 66.38 -6.30
CA LEU A 276 -8.62 66.57 -4.85
C LEU A 276 -9.93 66.43 -4.06
N GLN A 277 -11.05 66.94 -4.58
CA GLN A 277 -12.38 66.73 -3.98
C GLN A 277 -12.78 65.26 -3.98
N PHE A 278 -12.43 64.52 -5.02
CA PHE A 278 -12.63 63.07 -5.07
C PHE A 278 -11.77 62.34 -4.03
N LEU A 279 -10.50 62.74 -3.84
CA LEU A 279 -9.61 62.15 -2.84
C LEU A 279 -10.09 62.35 -1.40
N THR A 280 -10.66 63.50 -1.07
CA THR A 280 -11.26 63.72 0.26
C THR A 280 -12.47 62.81 0.48
N GLU A 281 -13.29 62.57 -0.53
CA GLU A 281 -14.43 61.65 -0.43
C GLU A 281 -13.99 60.17 -0.43
N PHE A 282 -12.94 59.85 -1.18
CA PHE A 282 -12.29 58.54 -1.18
C PHE A 282 -11.66 58.22 0.19
N ASN A 283 -11.01 59.19 0.85
CA ASN A 283 -10.46 58.95 2.19
C ASN A 283 -11.54 58.65 3.22
N LYS A 284 -12.72 59.29 3.15
CA LYS A 284 -13.86 58.95 4.03
C LYS A 284 -14.37 57.53 3.80
N THR A 285 -14.39 57.06 2.55
CA THR A 285 -14.80 55.68 2.21
C THR A 285 -13.70 54.65 2.49
N PHE A 286 -12.42 55.06 2.49
CA PHE A 286 -11.30 54.22 2.87
C PHE A 286 -11.21 54.05 4.40
N GLU A 287 -11.45 55.11 5.16
CA GLU A 287 -11.57 55.06 6.63
C GLU A 287 -12.70 54.11 7.08
N SER A 288 -13.79 53.99 6.29
CA SER A 288 -14.84 53.00 6.56
C SER A 288 -14.52 51.57 6.11
N ILE A 289 -13.49 51.36 5.27
CA ILE A 289 -12.95 50.05 4.89
C ILE A 289 -11.87 49.58 5.87
N ALA A 290 -11.21 50.51 6.58
CA ALA A 290 -9.91 50.28 7.18
C ALA A 290 -9.86 49.25 8.32
N ILE A 291 -10.95 48.86 8.98
CA ILE A 291 -10.85 47.91 10.12
C ILE A 291 -12.10 47.04 10.22
N GLU A 292 -12.06 45.87 9.60
CA GLU A 292 -12.50 44.64 10.27
C GLU A 292 -11.24 43.87 10.70
N ARG A 293 -10.41 44.46 11.58
CA ARG A 293 -9.34 43.72 12.29
C ARG A 293 -9.88 42.48 13.01
N ASP A 294 -11.19 42.46 13.26
CA ASP A 294 -11.90 41.35 13.88
C ASP A 294 -11.92 40.09 13.02
N ILE A 295 -11.86 40.19 11.68
CA ILE A 295 -11.82 38.99 10.81
C ILE A 295 -10.44 38.35 10.82
N LEU A 296 -9.37 39.15 10.74
CA LEU A 296 -8.00 38.63 10.80
C LEU A 296 -7.65 38.07 12.19
N SER A 297 -8.26 38.60 13.26
CA SER A 297 -8.10 38.06 14.61
C SER A 297 -9.01 36.85 14.88
N SER A 298 -10.20 36.77 14.26
CA SER A 298 -11.11 35.63 14.41
C SER A 298 -10.65 34.39 13.64
N SER A 299 -10.06 34.53 12.44
CA SER A 299 -9.67 33.37 11.63
C SER A 299 -8.65 32.44 12.30
N SER A 300 -7.66 33.01 13.00
CA SER A 300 -6.72 32.20 13.77
C SER A 300 -7.38 31.53 14.98
N ASN A 301 -8.42 32.14 15.56
CA ASN A 301 -9.15 31.58 16.69
C ASN A 301 -10.07 30.43 16.24
N VAL A 302 -10.73 30.54 15.08
CA VAL A 302 -11.62 29.49 14.55
C VAL A 302 -10.86 28.22 14.18
N ILE A 303 -9.68 28.35 13.56
CA ILE A 303 -8.80 27.21 13.25
C ILE A 303 -8.34 26.53 14.55
N ASN A 304 -7.87 27.31 15.53
CA ASN A 304 -7.40 26.80 16.81
C ASN A 304 -8.53 26.15 17.64
N GLU A 305 -9.73 26.73 17.63
CA GLU A 305 -10.91 26.19 18.30
C GLU A 305 -11.38 24.87 17.67
N SER A 306 -11.38 24.78 16.33
CA SER A 306 -11.71 23.55 15.61
C SER A 306 -10.69 22.43 15.90
N LEU A 307 -9.39 22.75 15.91
CA LEU A 307 -8.34 21.80 16.28
C LEU A 307 -8.43 21.36 17.76
N THR A 308 -8.77 22.28 18.67
CA THR A 308 -8.94 21.97 20.09
C THR A 308 -10.11 21.01 20.29
N ARG A 309 -11.26 21.26 19.65
CA ARG A 309 -12.44 20.38 19.72
C ARG A 309 -12.20 19.00 19.12
N LEU A 310 -11.42 18.90 18.04
CA LEU A 310 -11.01 17.60 17.48
C LEU A 310 -10.11 16.82 18.45
N THR A 311 -9.23 17.53 19.15
CA THR A 311 -8.31 16.94 20.14
C THR A 311 -9.05 16.50 21.42
N GLU A 312 -10.06 17.26 21.84
CA GLU A 312 -10.93 16.91 22.98
C GLU A 312 -11.79 15.69 22.67
N TRP A 313 -12.41 15.64 21.48
CA TRP A 313 -13.20 14.49 21.06
C TRP A 313 -12.36 13.20 21.01
N GLY A 314 -11.12 13.29 20.51
CA GLY A 314 -10.18 12.17 20.54
C GLY A 314 -9.89 11.67 21.96
N ARG A 315 -9.73 12.59 22.93
CA ARG A 315 -9.49 12.25 24.35
C ARG A 315 -10.70 11.64 25.05
N GLU A 316 -11.91 12.15 24.81
CA GLU A 316 -13.15 11.62 25.38
C GLU A 316 -13.42 10.17 24.94
N HIS A 317 -13.08 9.84 23.69
CA HIS A 317 -13.29 8.51 23.12
C HIS A 317 -12.12 7.54 23.38
N GLU A 318 -10.97 8.05 23.85
CA GLU A 318 -9.85 7.24 24.35
C GLU A 318 -10.07 6.84 25.83
N ALA A 319 -10.70 7.70 26.63
CA ALA A 319 -11.06 7.41 28.02
C ALA A 319 -12.09 6.27 28.15
N THR A 320 -13.01 6.13 27.21
CA THR A 320 -14.00 5.03 27.18
C THR A 320 -13.40 3.68 26.77
N ARG A 321 -12.13 3.64 26.38
CA ARG A 321 -11.40 2.40 26.02
C ARG A 321 -10.77 1.71 27.23
N ASN A 322 -10.58 2.43 28.34
CA ASN A 322 -10.00 1.93 29.58
C ASN A 322 -11.05 2.02 30.70
N GLY A 323 -11.77 0.94 30.97
CA GLY A 323 -12.69 0.89 32.12
C GLY A 323 -11.95 0.91 33.46
N ASP A 324 -11.97 2.07 34.13
CA ASP A 324 -11.99 2.44 35.58
C ASP A 324 -11.22 1.63 36.67
N PRO A 325 -10.91 2.19 37.88
CA PRO A 325 -11.32 3.48 38.48
C PRO A 325 -10.19 4.35 39.10
N GLU A 326 -10.60 5.54 39.57
CA GLU A 326 -9.87 6.50 40.40
C GLU A 326 -9.14 5.88 41.61
N ASP A 327 -7.88 6.28 41.86
CA ASP A 327 -7.44 6.71 43.20
C ASP A 327 -6.22 7.64 43.09
N GLY A 328 -6.19 8.65 43.95
CA GLY A 328 -5.37 9.84 43.79
C GLY A 328 -3.93 9.73 44.30
N THR A 329 -3.10 10.64 43.82
CA THR A 329 -2.23 11.46 44.69
C THR A 329 -1.67 12.63 43.89
N ARG A 330 -1.88 13.83 44.44
CA ARG A 330 -1.28 15.09 43.99
C ARG A 330 0.24 15.00 44.16
N GLU A 331 1.00 15.57 43.22
CA GLU A 331 1.81 16.79 43.43
C GLU A 331 2.86 17.00 42.33
N GLY A 332 2.93 18.25 41.85
CA GLY A 332 4.20 18.86 41.46
C GLY A 332 4.58 18.84 39.99
N ALA A 333 4.11 19.84 39.23
CA ALA A 333 5.00 20.71 38.43
C ALA A 333 4.18 21.80 37.73
N GLN A 334 3.99 22.93 38.42
CA GLN A 334 3.91 24.21 37.74
C GLN A 334 5.28 24.48 37.10
N ALA A 335 5.34 24.47 35.77
CA ALA A 335 6.43 25.09 35.04
C ALA A 335 5.89 25.69 33.74
N GLY A 336 5.90 27.02 33.68
CA GLY A 336 6.14 27.76 32.45
C GLY A 336 4.98 27.82 31.45
N ALA A 337 3.96 28.62 31.76
CA ALA A 337 3.34 29.43 30.72
C ALA A 337 4.42 30.41 30.23
N LEU A 338 5.04 30.12 29.08
CA LEU A 338 5.80 31.01 28.17
C LEU A 338 6.59 30.12 27.18
N ASP A 339 5.91 29.55 26.16
CA ASP A 339 6.50 29.21 24.84
C ASP A 339 5.46 28.66 23.85
N ALA A 340 4.25 29.24 23.83
CA ALA A 340 3.16 28.81 22.94
C ALA A 340 3.14 29.57 21.60
N VAL A 341 4.31 29.94 21.05
CA VAL A 341 4.42 30.51 19.71
C VAL A 341 5.48 29.72 18.94
N SER A 342 5.05 29.10 17.84
CA SER A 342 5.84 28.30 16.88
C SER A 342 5.87 26.80 17.18
N LEU A 343 4.85 26.08 16.71
CA LEU A 343 4.94 24.71 16.20
C LEU A 343 3.51 24.27 15.82
N LEU A 344 3.18 24.29 14.52
CA LEU A 344 1.98 23.62 14.00
C LEU A 344 2.25 22.12 14.04
N VAL A 345 2.05 21.50 15.21
CA VAL A 345 2.11 20.05 15.38
C VAL A 345 0.75 19.49 14.99
N LEU A 346 0.66 18.86 13.82
CA LEU A 346 -0.37 17.85 13.61
C LEU A 346 0.05 16.62 14.43
N ASN A 347 -0.42 16.54 15.67
CA ASN A 347 -0.38 15.31 16.44
C ASN A 347 -1.64 14.52 16.11
N PRO A 348 -1.50 13.32 15.54
CA PRO A 348 -2.45 12.27 15.80
C PRO A 348 -1.73 11.09 16.45
N THR A 349 -2.16 10.73 17.65
CA THR A 349 -2.22 9.33 18.05
C THR A 349 -3.06 8.55 17.03
N PRO A 350 -2.83 7.23 16.85
CA PRO A 350 -3.09 6.54 15.59
C PRO A 350 -4.57 6.53 15.24
N ALA A 351 -4.96 7.41 14.31
CA ALA A 351 -6.28 7.42 13.67
C ALA A 351 -6.33 6.38 12.54
N PRO A 352 -7.51 5.81 12.25
CA PRO A 352 -7.67 4.73 11.27
C PRO A 352 -7.31 5.19 9.86
N LYS A 353 -6.94 4.21 9.02
CA LYS A 353 -6.31 4.34 7.69
C LYS A 353 -6.98 5.31 6.69
N LEU A 354 -8.21 5.79 6.92
CA LEU A 354 -8.91 6.71 6.02
C LEU A 354 -8.40 8.17 6.04
N ALA A 355 -7.79 8.66 7.13
CA ALA A 355 -7.25 10.04 7.18
C ALA A 355 -6.00 10.24 6.29
N HIS A 356 -5.37 9.15 5.83
CA HIS A 356 -4.17 9.20 5.01
C HIS A 356 -4.45 9.69 3.57
N GLY A 357 -5.63 9.39 3.02
CA GLY A 357 -5.97 9.65 1.61
C GLY A 357 -6.05 11.13 1.21
N LEU A 358 -6.30 12.06 2.16
CA LEU A 358 -6.31 13.51 1.89
C LEU A 358 -4.96 14.18 2.20
N THR A 359 -4.08 13.52 2.94
CA THR A 359 -2.84 14.16 3.42
C THR A 359 -1.83 14.36 2.30
N ILE A 360 -1.69 13.39 1.39
CA ILE A 360 -0.77 13.48 0.25
C ILE A 360 -1.20 14.56 -0.77
N PRO A 361 -2.48 14.64 -1.21
CA PRO A 361 -2.91 15.72 -2.10
C PRO A 361 -2.73 17.13 -1.50
N ILE A 362 -2.99 17.31 -0.20
CA ILE A 362 -2.78 18.58 0.50
C ILE A 362 -1.28 18.90 0.56
N LEU A 363 -0.42 17.92 0.85
CA LEU A 363 1.02 18.08 0.86
C LEU A 363 1.57 18.48 -0.51
N ILE A 364 1.11 17.81 -1.59
CA ILE A 364 1.50 18.15 -2.96
C ILE A 364 1.10 19.59 -3.27
N GLY A 365 -0.15 19.99 -2.99
CA GLY A 365 -0.60 21.37 -3.20
C GLY A 365 0.19 22.40 -2.39
N ALA A 366 0.58 22.07 -1.15
CA ALA A 366 1.42 22.93 -0.33
C ALA A 366 2.85 23.07 -0.90
N LEU A 367 3.44 21.97 -1.36
CA LEU A 367 4.77 21.95 -1.98
C LEU A 367 4.80 22.72 -3.31
N GLU A 368 3.80 22.53 -4.16
CA GLU A 368 3.63 23.30 -5.40
C GLU A 368 3.46 24.80 -5.12
N ALA A 369 2.72 25.16 -4.07
CA ALA A 369 2.57 26.56 -3.68
C ALA A 369 3.88 27.17 -3.15
N GLN A 370 4.67 26.43 -2.36
CA GLN A 370 5.97 26.92 -1.87
C GLN A 370 7.00 27.11 -2.98
N ASP A 371 6.99 26.25 -4.00
CA ASP A 371 7.88 26.37 -5.17
C ASP A 371 7.62 27.68 -5.94
N VAL A 372 6.34 28.05 -6.07
CA VAL A 372 5.93 29.31 -6.72
C VAL A 372 6.28 30.55 -5.90
N VAL A 373 6.22 30.47 -4.56
CA VAL A 373 6.38 31.63 -3.67
C VAL A 373 7.86 31.92 -3.36
N ASP A 374 8.62 30.90 -2.94
CA ASP A 374 9.99 31.08 -2.41
C ASP A 374 11.04 30.16 -3.10
N GLY A 375 10.65 29.39 -4.13
CA GLY A 375 11.52 28.39 -4.76
C GLY A 375 11.94 27.26 -3.82
N ARG A 376 11.22 27.09 -2.69
CA ARG A 376 11.43 26.00 -1.74
C ARG A 376 10.37 24.94 -2.00
N ASN A 377 10.80 23.73 -2.32
CA ASN A 377 9.88 22.60 -2.54
C ASN A 377 10.28 21.46 -1.59
N VAL A 378 10.21 21.75 -0.28
CA VAL A 378 10.71 20.84 0.77
C VAL A 378 9.80 20.88 2.00
N ALA A 379 9.24 19.72 2.34
CA ALA A 379 8.63 19.44 3.63
C ALA A 379 9.49 18.44 4.41
N TYR A 380 9.13 18.19 5.67
CA TYR A 380 9.89 17.32 6.56
C TYR A 380 8.97 16.33 7.27
N ALA A 381 9.31 15.05 7.17
CA ALA A 381 8.64 13.96 7.83
C ALA A 381 9.36 13.62 9.15
N ILE A 382 8.66 13.63 10.28
CA ILE A 382 9.26 13.38 11.60
C ILE A 382 8.92 11.98 12.09
N LEU A 383 9.95 11.23 12.49
CA LEU A 383 9.82 9.97 13.22
C LEU A 383 10.36 10.16 14.65
N LYS A 384 9.53 9.85 15.64
CA LYS A 384 9.93 9.81 17.06
C LYS A 384 9.96 8.36 17.52
N THR A 385 11.13 7.89 17.96
CA THR A 385 11.32 6.53 18.48
C THR A 385 12.18 6.60 19.72
N ASP A 386 11.72 6.06 20.85
CA ASP A 386 12.45 5.99 22.12
C ASP A 386 13.07 7.32 22.58
N GLY A 387 12.33 8.43 22.39
CA GLY A 387 12.78 9.78 22.74
C GLY A 387 13.72 10.44 21.73
N ILE A 388 14.19 9.71 20.70
CA ILE A 388 15.00 10.24 19.61
C ILE A 388 14.09 10.73 18.50
N THR A 389 14.28 11.99 18.08
CA THR A 389 13.56 12.59 16.96
C THR A 389 14.47 12.59 15.73
N ARG A 390 14.02 11.96 14.65
CA ARG A 390 14.69 11.96 13.35
C ARG A 390 13.79 12.61 12.30
N SER A 391 14.39 13.28 11.33
CA SER A 391 13.67 13.95 10.26
C SER A 391 14.11 13.46 8.89
N ALA A 392 13.15 13.33 7.98
CA ALA A 392 13.35 12.96 6.60
C ALA A 392 12.83 14.10 5.72
N ARG A 393 13.59 14.51 4.71
CA ARG A 393 13.13 15.50 3.73
C ARG A 393 12.08 14.88 2.82
N VAL A 394 11.12 15.69 2.41
CA VAL A 394 10.08 15.32 1.44
C VAL A 394 10.12 16.36 0.35
N THR A 395 10.36 15.95 -0.89
CA THR A 395 10.49 16.87 -2.03
C THR A 395 9.63 16.42 -3.18
N LEU A 396 9.10 17.36 -3.97
CA LEU A 396 8.38 17.07 -5.20
C LEU A 396 9.28 17.40 -6.38
N GLN A 397 9.71 16.38 -7.14
CA GLN A 397 10.57 16.57 -8.31
C GLN A 397 10.04 15.76 -9.49
N GLU A 398 9.91 16.39 -10.66
CA GLU A 398 9.39 15.75 -11.89
C GLU A 398 8.03 15.05 -11.68
N LYS A 399 7.13 15.67 -10.88
CA LYS A 399 5.82 15.12 -10.45
C LYS A 399 5.88 13.89 -9.55
N LYS A 400 7.07 13.49 -9.11
CA LYS A 400 7.26 12.39 -8.15
C LYS A 400 7.49 12.94 -6.76
N LEU A 401 6.82 12.36 -5.77
CA LEU A 401 7.00 12.71 -4.37
C LEU A 401 8.10 11.84 -3.76
N HIS A 402 9.25 12.44 -3.41
CA HIS A 402 10.41 11.76 -2.83
C HIS A 402 10.42 11.90 -1.31
N LEU A 403 10.41 10.77 -0.61
CA LEU A 403 10.72 10.67 0.82
C LEU A 403 12.19 10.27 0.97
N HIS A 404 13.01 11.20 1.44
CA HIS A 404 14.45 10.98 1.67
C HIS A 404 14.69 10.19 2.96
N ALA A 405 15.91 9.66 3.10
CA ALA A 405 16.35 8.97 4.30
C ALA A 405 16.22 9.83 5.57
N LEU A 406 15.87 9.18 6.68
CA LEU A 406 15.85 9.77 8.02
C LEU A 406 17.27 10.13 8.48
N THR A 407 17.41 11.37 8.93
CA THR A 407 18.64 11.93 9.50
C THR A 407 18.39 12.36 10.95
N ASN A 408 19.45 12.63 11.68
CA ASN A 408 19.36 13.19 13.04
C ASN A 408 19.21 14.72 13.01
N ASP A 409 19.16 15.33 11.83
CA ASP A 409 19.02 16.78 11.67
C ASP A 409 17.60 17.20 12.02
N GLN A 410 17.47 18.37 12.66
CA GLN A 410 16.17 18.98 12.89
C GLN A 410 15.72 19.77 11.66
N PRO A 411 14.41 19.79 11.35
CA PRO A 411 13.90 20.62 10.28
C PRO A 411 14.16 22.11 10.60
N PRO A 412 14.49 22.93 9.59
CA PRO A 412 14.61 24.38 9.76
C PRO A 412 13.36 25.01 10.37
N ALA A 413 13.52 26.13 11.08
CA ALA A 413 12.39 26.89 11.61
C ALA A 413 11.39 27.24 10.50
N ASN A 414 10.09 27.13 10.79
CA ASN A 414 8.97 27.36 9.87
C ASN A 414 8.88 26.39 8.68
N SER A 415 9.48 25.20 8.79
CA SER A 415 9.30 24.16 7.78
C SER A 415 7.92 23.51 7.87
N LEU A 416 7.39 23.05 6.74
CA LEU A 416 6.22 22.18 6.72
C LEU A 416 6.61 20.82 7.28
N VAL A 417 5.91 20.36 8.31
CA VAL A 417 6.22 19.14 9.04
C VAL A 417 5.03 18.21 9.09
N LEU A 418 5.26 16.90 8.93
CA LEU A 418 4.24 15.87 9.06
C LEU A 418 4.80 14.59 9.71
N PRO A 419 3.95 13.72 10.29
CA PRO A 419 4.42 12.44 10.83
C PRO A 419 4.94 11.51 9.72
N TYR A 420 6.06 10.83 9.98
CA TYR A 420 6.71 9.97 8.99
C TYR A 420 5.81 8.83 8.48
N ASN A 421 5.06 8.19 9.37
CA ASN A 421 4.19 7.06 9.02
C ASN A 421 3.09 7.47 8.02
N VAL A 422 2.61 8.71 8.10
CA VAL A 422 1.56 9.20 7.19
C VAL A 422 2.00 9.19 5.72
N ILE A 423 3.29 9.42 5.46
CA ILE A 423 3.86 9.34 4.11
C ILE A 423 4.28 7.90 3.79
N LYS A 424 4.87 7.21 4.76
CA LYS A 424 5.46 5.90 4.54
C LYS A 424 4.40 4.82 4.27
N ASP A 425 3.21 4.94 4.85
CA ASP A 425 2.11 3.99 4.70
C ASP A 425 1.48 4.02 3.29
N GLU A 426 1.70 5.10 2.53
CA GLU A 426 1.28 5.24 1.13
C GLU A 426 2.20 4.52 0.15
N VAL A 427 3.41 4.14 0.58
CA VAL A 427 4.36 3.40 -0.26
C VAL A 427 3.85 1.97 -0.44
N THR A 428 3.36 1.65 -1.64
CA THR A 428 2.86 0.31 -1.97
C THR A 428 4.01 -0.71 -2.04
N SER A 429 3.88 -1.82 -1.30
CA SER A 429 4.91 -2.87 -1.20
C SER A 429 5.12 -3.69 -2.50
N SER A 430 4.12 -3.74 -3.38
CA SER A 430 4.16 -4.59 -4.58
C SER A 430 5.04 -4.04 -5.72
N SER A 431 5.32 -2.72 -5.75
CA SER A 431 6.08 -2.06 -6.83
C SER A 431 6.83 -0.83 -6.31
N THR A 432 7.65 -0.99 -5.27
CA THR A 432 8.36 0.13 -4.65
C THR A 432 9.49 0.66 -5.53
N LEU A 433 9.50 1.97 -5.76
CA LEU A 433 10.56 2.69 -6.46
C LEU A 433 11.45 3.42 -5.45
N THR A 434 12.72 3.05 -5.38
CA THR A 434 13.73 3.71 -4.54
C THR A 434 14.63 4.60 -5.38
N PHE A 435 15.36 5.52 -4.75
CA PHE A 435 16.34 6.33 -5.45
C PHE A 435 17.65 6.52 -4.66
N LEU A 436 18.74 6.71 -5.40
CA LEU A 436 20.07 7.04 -4.89
C LEU A 436 20.64 8.22 -5.67
N ASP A 437 21.07 9.27 -4.98
CA ASP A 437 21.79 10.40 -5.57
C ASP A 437 23.29 10.17 -5.39
N LEU A 438 24.00 9.93 -6.48
CA LEU A 438 25.44 9.74 -6.44
C LEU A 438 26.16 11.08 -6.55
N ALA A 439 27.14 11.30 -5.68
CA ALA A 439 28.02 12.45 -5.72
C ALA A 439 29.48 12.00 -5.71
N TRP A 440 30.32 12.78 -6.38
CA TRP A 440 31.79 12.67 -6.29
C TRP A 440 32.39 14.04 -6.57
N GLN A 441 33.57 14.31 -6.00
CA GLN A 441 34.20 15.63 -6.03
C GLN A 441 33.31 16.73 -5.42
N GLY A 442 32.53 16.39 -4.40
CA GLY A 442 31.67 17.34 -3.67
C GLY A 442 30.43 17.81 -4.43
N VAL A 443 30.09 17.20 -5.58
CA VAL A 443 28.93 17.58 -6.41
C VAL A 443 28.05 16.37 -6.67
N THR A 444 26.73 16.52 -6.50
CA THR A 444 25.75 15.51 -6.92
C THR A 444 25.66 15.45 -8.43
N ARG A 445 25.86 14.26 -8.99
CA ARG A 445 26.04 14.03 -10.43
C ARG A 445 24.80 13.48 -11.10
N GLY A 446 23.95 12.82 -10.33
CA GLY A 446 22.64 12.40 -10.80
C GLY A 446 21.97 11.43 -9.85
N ARG A 447 20.68 11.21 -10.12
CA ARG A 447 19.82 10.28 -9.41
C ARG A 447 19.67 8.98 -10.18
N ILE A 448 19.74 7.86 -9.47
CA ILE A 448 19.43 6.52 -9.96
C ILE A 448 18.10 6.12 -9.36
N TYR A 449 17.14 5.71 -10.20
CA TYR A 449 15.87 5.15 -9.77
C TYR A 449 15.91 3.62 -9.87
N ILE A 450 15.61 2.92 -8.77
CA ILE A 450 15.68 1.46 -8.67
C ILE A 450 14.31 0.93 -8.26
N ARG A 451 13.64 0.20 -9.15
CA ARG A 451 12.40 -0.51 -8.83
C ARG A 451 12.72 -1.86 -8.23
N LEU A 452 12.14 -2.13 -7.07
CA LEU A 452 12.36 -3.37 -6.32
C LEU A 452 11.44 -4.49 -6.82
N PHE A 453 11.93 -5.72 -6.78
CA PHE A 453 11.18 -6.91 -7.16
C PHE A 453 10.40 -7.44 -5.94
N GLY A 454 9.12 -7.05 -5.87
CA GLY A 454 8.16 -7.57 -4.88
C GLY A 454 8.63 -7.51 -3.42
N ASP A 455 8.11 -8.43 -2.60
CA ASP A 455 8.26 -8.46 -1.15
C ASP A 455 9.46 -9.27 -0.63
N SER A 456 10.49 -9.46 -1.46
CA SER A 456 11.69 -10.23 -1.08
C SER A 456 12.39 -9.63 0.15
N GLY A 457 12.99 -10.47 1.00
CA GLY A 457 13.73 -9.99 2.18
C GLY A 457 14.84 -8.99 1.82
N ARG A 458 15.49 -9.17 0.66
CA ARG A 458 16.52 -8.22 0.17
C ARG A 458 15.91 -6.89 -0.27
N ALA A 459 14.80 -6.90 -1.00
CA ALA A 459 14.10 -5.69 -1.37
C ALA A 459 13.65 -4.91 -0.13
N LYS A 460 13.06 -5.59 0.86
CA LYS A 460 12.64 -4.98 2.13
C LYS A 460 13.79 -4.37 2.91
N GLN A 461 14.90 -5.09 3.07
CA GLN A 461 16.10 -4.56 3.72
C GLN A 461 16.69 -3.36 2.96
N PHE A 462 16.78 -3.47 1.63
CA PHE A 462 17.30 -2.38 0.80
C PHE A 462 16.43 -1.12 0.94
N LEU A 463 15.10 -1.28 0.97
CA LEU A 463 14.17 -0.19 1.27
C LEU A 463 14.42 0.41 2.65
N TRP A 464 14.54 -0.40 3.70
CA TRP A 464 14.81 0.07 5.07
C TRP A 464 16.11 0.86 5.20
N LEU A 465 17.14 0.46 4.46
CA LEU A 465 18.42 1.18 4.40
C LEU A 465 18.34 2.42 3.50
N CYS A 466 17.48 2.44 2.48
CA CYS A 466 17.24 3.68 1.72
C CYS A 466 16.46 4.71 2.54
N THR A 467 15.53 4.30 3.40
CA THR A 467 14.70 5.20 4.21
C THR A 467 15.26 5.52 5.58
N GLY A 468 16.12 4.66 6.13
CA GLY A 468 16.71 4.84 7.46
C GLY A 468 15.79 4.47 8.62
N GLU A 469 14.63 3.86 8.37
CA GLU A 469 13.58 3.65 9.39
C GLU A 469 13.96 2.64 10.49
N LYS A 470 14.99 1.83 10.28
CA LYS A 470 15.56 0.89 11.27
C LYS A 470 16.86 1.40 11.91
N GLY A 471 17.06 2.72 11.93
CA GLY A 471 18.26 3.35 12.48
C GLY A 471 19.31 3.65 11.41
N HIS A 472 19.80 2.59 10.75
CA HIS A 472 20.87 2.69 9.75
C HIS A 472 20.36 3.06 8.36
N SER A 473 21.18 3.75 7.56
CA SER A 473 20.83 4.23 6.22
C SER A 473 22.02 4.19 5.27
N TYR A 474 21.75 4.11 3.95
CA TYR A 474 22.75 4.34 2.90
C TYR A 474 23.09 5.82 2.69
N PHE A 475 22.42 6.73 3.42
CA PHE A 475 22.75 8.14 3.40
C PHE A 475 24.22 8.36 3.77
N ASN A 476 24.95 9.04 2.88
CA ASN A 476 26.35 9.37 3.00
C ASN A 476 27.30 8.15 3.05
N VAL A 477 26.90 7.01 2.48
CA VAL A 477 27.74 5.81 2.36
C VAL A 477 28.56 5.84 1.07
N ALA A 478 29.85 5.52 1.17
CA ALA A 478 30.77 5.44 0.03
C ALA A 478 30.63 4.12 -0.75
N MET A 479 30.95 4.17 -2.04
CA MET A 479 31.11 2.98 -2.88
C MET A 479 32.48 2.34 -2.61
N GLU A 480 32.55 1.02 -2.66
CA GLU A 480 33.74 0.28 -2.20
C GLU A 480 34.64 -0.14 -3.37
N TYR A 481 34.09 -0.67 -4.46
CA TYR A 481 34.88 -1.05 -5.64
C TYR A 481 34.04 -1.22 -6.91
N VAL A 482 34.74 -1.31 -8.05
CA VAL A 482 34.18 -1.64 -9.35
C VAL A 482 34.59 -3.06 -9.72
N GLY A 483 33.62 -3.98 -9.75
CA GLY A 483 33.86 -5.35 -10.19
C GLY A 483 33.87 -5.45 -11.72
N PHE A 484 34.70 -6.33 -12.28
CA PHE A 484 34.83 -6.55 -13.74
C PHE A 484 35.04 -5.25 -14.55
N LYS A 485 35.87 -4.32 -14.05
CA LYS A 485 36.09 -3.01 -14.70
C LYS A 485 36.46 -3.17 -16.18
N GLY A 486 35.70 -2.52 -17.07
CA GLY A 486 35.86 -2.61 -18.51
C GLY A 486 35.36 -3.91 -19.18
N GLN A 487 34.98 -4.94 -18.41
CA GLN A 487 34.63 -6.28 -18.90
C GLN A 487 33.12 -6.56 -18.84
N PRO A 488 32.63 -7.63 -19.50
CA PRO A 488 31.24 -8.08 -19.33
C PRO A 488 30.91 -8.40 -17.87
N GLY A 489 29.83 -7.81 -17.36
CA GLY A 489 29.44 -7.90 -15.96
C GLY A 489 30.02 -6.83 -15.04
N GLU A 490 30.61 -5.77 -15.60
CA GLU A 490 31.02 -4.57 -14.86
C GLU A 490 29.89 -4.09 -13.95
N HIS A 491 30.21 -3.85 -12.68
CA HIS A 491 29.24 -3.42 -11.68
C HIS A 491 29.86 -2.52 -10.63
N LEU A 492 29.06 -1.57 -10.15
CA LEU A 492 29.36 -0.72 -9.01
C LEU A 492 28.94 -1.45 -7.73
N TYR A 493 29.85 -1.59 -6.77
CA TYR A 493 29.62 -2.31 -5.51
C TYR A 493 29.75 -1.36 -4.32
N GLY A 494 28.82 -1.46 -3.36
CA GLY A 494 28.83 -0.64 -2.15
C GLY A 494 27.72 -1.00 -1.17
N GLY A 495 27.46 -0.09 -0.23
CA GLY A 495 26.43 -0.28 0.82
C GLY A 495 26.99 -0.69 2.17
N ASN A 496 28.27 -0.39 2.45
CA ASN A 496 28.83 -0.51 3.78
C ASN A 496 28.35 0.64 4.68
N TYR A 497 27.24 0.41 5.39
CA TYR A 497 26.54 1.47 6.12
C TYR A 497 26.96 1.62 7.60
N ASP A 498 27.67 0.66 8.18
CA ASP A 498 27.98 0.61 9.62
C ASP A 498 29.47 0.45 9.96
N ASP A 499 30.36 0.51 8.96
CA ASP A 499 31.81 0.29 9.09
C ASP A 499 32.20 -1.05 9.77
N ARG A 500 31.25 -1.98 9.91
CA ARG A 500 31.42 -3.34 10.43
C ARG A 500 31.21 -4.34 9.30
N ASP A 501 31.01 -5.63 9.61
CA ASP A 501 30.74 -6.69 8.62
C ASP A 501 29.41 -6.50 7.82
N CYS A 502 28.79 -5.30 7.85
CA CYS A 502 27.55 -4.96 7.14
C CYS A 502 26.45 -5.99 7.37
N ARG A 503 26.17 -6.27 8.65
CA ARG A 503 25.23 -7.32 9.04
C ARG A 503 23.87 -7.06 8.40
N PRO A 504 23.18 -8.09 7.88
CA PRO A 504 21.86 -7.89 7.32
C PRO A 504 20.88 -7.48 8.43
N LEU A 505 19.98 -6.54 8.14
CA LEU A 505 18.89 -6.16 9.05
C LEU A 505 17.85 -7.27 9.19
N ILE A 506 17.76 -8.16 8.20
CA ILE A 506 16.88 -9.32 8.20
C ILE A 506 17.75 -10.58 8.20
N GLU A 507 17.60 -11.43 9.21
CA GLU A 507 18.31 -12.72 9.26
C GLU A 507 17.74 -13.72 8.24
N GLY A 508 18.57 -14.64 7.76
CA GLY A 508 18.12 -15.74 6.90
C GLY A 508 17.76 -15.36 5.46
N LEU A 509 18.41 -14.34 4.90
CA LEU A 509 18.23 -13.93 3.50
C LEU A 509 18.56 -15.08 2.51
N THR A 510 17.54 -15.75 1.97
CA THR A 510 17.66 -16.90 1.05
C THR A 510 18.44 -16.56 -0.23
N SER A 511 19.27 -17.49 -0.73
CA SER A 511 20.15 -17.27 -1.88
C SER A 511 19.64 -17.87 -3.20
N ASP A 512 18.53 -18.62 -3.16
CA ASP A 512 18.07 -19.51 -4.23
C ASP A 512 16.57 -19.32 -4.52
N GLY A 513 16.11 -19.63 -5.76
CA GLY A 513 14.70 -19.64 -6.14
C GLY A 513 14.25 -18.55 -7.14
N GLU A 514 13.04 -18.01 -6.95
CA GLU A 514 12.27 -17.12 -7.84
C GLU A 514 12.96 -15.79 -8.23
N TYR A 515 14.08 -15.45 -7.59
CA TYR A 515 14.80 -14.19 -7.75
C TYR A 515 16.05 -14.28 -8.64
N SER A 516 16.24 -15.41 -9.34
CA SER A 516 17.33 -15.58 -10.31
C SER A 516 17.03 -14.86 -11.62
N HIS A 517 17.75 -13.76 -11.86
CA HIS A 517 17.63 -12.98 -13.09
C HIS A 517 18.88 -13.11 -13.98
N SER A 518 18.69 -12.95 -15.29
CA SER A 518 19.81 -12.85 -16.24
C SER A 518 20.68 -11.65 -15.88
N TRP A 519 22.00 -11.81 -15.92
CA TRP A 519 22.96 -10.76 -15.60
C TRP A 519 22.97 -9.68 -16.70
N SER A 520 22.09 -8.70 -16.57
CA SER A 520 21.91 -7.59 -17.51
C SER A 520 22.26 -6.24 -16.88
N ALA A 521 22.66 -5.28 -17.71
CA ALA A 521 22.80 -3.89 -17.32
C ALA A 521 21.49 -3.37 -16.71
N GLY A 522 21.61 -2.56 -15.65
CA GLY A 522 20.52 -2.10 -14.82
C GLY A 522 20.02 -3.09 -13.76
N LEU A 523 20.52 -4.33 -13.70
CA LEU A 523 20.11 -5.25 -12.63
C LEU A 523 20.78 -4.87 -11.30
N VAL A 524 20.01 -4.85 -10.21
CA VAL A 524 20.49 -4.60 -8.86
C VAL A 524 20.39 -5.89 -8.04
N ALA A 525 21.49 -6.26 -7.38
CA ALA A 525 21.60 -7.51 -6.66
C ALA A 525 22.35 -7.34 -5.34
N GLY A 526 22.07 -8.22 -4.38
CA GLY A 526 22.69 -8.21 -3.06
C GLY A 526 24.00 -8.99 -3.00
N SER A 527 24.57 -9.01 -1.79
CA SER A 527 25.65 -9.88 -1.35
C SER A 527 25.09 -11.07 -0.55
N LEU A 528 25.88 -12.13 -0.36
CA LEU A 528 25.50 -13.29 0.45
C LEU A 528 25.71 -12.97 1.93
N GLY A 529 24.63 -12.97 2.71
CA GLY A 529 24.71 -12.79 4.17
C GLY A 529 25.09 -11.39 4.65
N GLU A 530 24.98 -10.38 3.78
CA GLU A 530 25.36 -8.99 4.09
C GLU A 530 24.34 -8.00 3.48
N ALA A 531 24.42 -6.75 3.89
CA ALA A 531 23.60 -5.68 3.32
C ALA A 531 24.12 -5.04 2.05
N ARG A 532 25.37 -5.30 1.67
CA ARG A 532 25.97 -4.74 0.46
C ARG A 532 25.20 -5.10 -0.79
N PHE A 533 25.25 -4.21 -1.77
CA PHE A 533 24.58 -4.38 -3.06
C PHE A 533 25.50 -4.01 -4.22
N LYS A 534 25.07 -4.42 -5.42
CA LYS A 534 25.73 -4.07 -6.67
C LYS A 534 24.74 -3.64 -7.73
N ILE A 535 25.13 -2.61 -8.46
CA ILE A 535 24.42 -2.12 -9.65
C ILE A 535 25.21 -2.58 -10.87
N ILE A 536 24.62 -3.47 -11.66
CA ILE A 536 25.26 -3.99 -12.87
C ILE A 536 25.15 -2.96 -13.99
N VAL A 537 26.28 -2.53 -14.54
CA VAL A 537 26.34 -1.54 -15.62
C VAL A 537 26.61 -2.17 -16.99
N LYS A 538 27.23 -3.36 -17.05
CA LYS A 538 27.43 -4.10 -18.30
C LYS A 538 26.79 -5.49 -18.27
N ASN A 539 26.18 -5.86 -19.38
CA ASN A 539 25.64 -7.21 -19.59
C ASN A 539 26.73 -8.28 -19.43
N ARG A 540 26.35 -9.43 -18.87
CA ARG A 540 27.18 -10.64 -18.86
C ARG A 540 26.38 -11.79 -19.47
N PRO A 541 26.57 -12.07 -20.79
CA PRO A 541 25.81 -13.09 -21.48
C PRO A 541 25.93 -14.45 -20.80
N ARG A 542 24.81 -15.20 -20.74
CA ARG A 542 24.75 -16.57 -20.20
C ARG A 542 25.07 -16.70 -18.70
N ALA A 543 25.18 -15.60 -17.96
CA ALA A 543 25.26 -15.60 -16.51
C ALA A 543 23.91 -15.23 -15.90
N THR A 544 23.60 -15.81 -14.75
CA THR A 544 22.45 -15.46 -13.90
C THR A 544 22.95 -14.96 -12.54
N ASN A 545 22.11 -14.21 -11.85
CA ASN A 545 22.35 -13.73 -10.51
C ASN A 545 21.14 -14.10 -9.65
N SER A 546 21.33 -14.99 -8.68
CA SER A 546 20.29 -15.49 -7.78
C SER A 546 19.93 -14.53 -6.64
N LEU A 547 20.66 -13.42 -6.51
CA LEU A 547 20.51 -12.43 -5.44
C LEU A 547 19.91 -11.12 -5.94
N ALA A 548 19.31 -11.12 -7.13
CA ALA A 548 18.72 -9.93 -7.72
C ALA A 548 17.43 -9.54 -6.98
N PHE A 549 17.30 -8.26 -6.67
CA PHE A 549 16.15 -7.74 -5.92
C PHE A 549 15.58 -6.46 -6.50
N GLY A 550 16.17 -5.91 -7.57
CA GLY A 550 15.64 -4.73 -8.23
C GLY A 550 16.27 -4.46 -9.60
N ARG A 551 15.75 -3.42 -10.26
CA ARG A 551 16.20 -2.96 -11.57
C ARG A 551 16.22 -1.44 -11.63
N VAL A 552 17.27 -0.89 -12.23
CA VAL A 552 17.40 0.52 -12.54
C VAL A 552 16.41 0.88 -13.67
N GLU A 553 15.52 1.82 -13.40
CA GLU A 553 14.58 2.37 -14.39
C GLU A 553 15.05 3.70 -14.97
N GLY A 554 15.85 4.44 -14.22
CA GLY A 554 16.41 5.72 -14.64
C GLY A 554 17.78 5.97 -14.02
N GLY A 555 18.64 6.70 -14.72
CA GLY A 555 19.96 7.10 -14.20
C GLY A 555 21.06 6.04 -14.30
N LEU A 556 20.90 4.97 -15.11
CA LEU A 556 21.95 3.96 -15.29
C LEU A 556 23.29 4.58 -15.75
N SER A 557 23.25 5.62 -16.59
CA SER A 557 24.41 6.37 -17.05
C SER A 557 25.20 7.02 -15.90
N VAL A 558 24.55 7.32 -14.76
CA VAL A 558 25.20 7.86 -13.57
C VAL A 558 26.06 6.78 -12.90
N ALA A 559 25.53 5.55 -12.81
CA ALA A 559 26.29 4.40 -12.31
C ALA A 559 27.47 4.03 -13.24
N GLU A 560 27.26 4.10 -14.56
CA GLU A 560 28.34 3.92 -15.55
C GLU A 560 29.45 4.96 -15.39
N ALA A 561 29.08 6.24 -15.21
CA ALA A 561 30.04 7.31 -14.97
C ALA A 561 30.80 7.12 -13.65
N ALA A 562 30.12 6.66 -12.59
CA ALA A 562 30.75 6.35 -11.31
C ALA A 562 31.83 5.25 -11.43
N CYS A 563 31.63 4.23 -12.27
CA CYS A 563 32.64 3.20 -12.53
C CYS A 563 33.94 3.77 -13.17
N GLY A 564 33.84 4.92 -13.83
CA GLY A 564 34.97 5.62 -14.45
C GLY A 564 35.82 6.46 -13.50
N VAL A 565 35.37 6.68 -12.26
CA VAL A 565 36.09 7.48 -11.26
C VAL A 565 37.40 6.78 -10.87
N THR A 566 38.45 7.57 -10.62
CA THR A 566 39.80 7.05 -10.34
C THR A 566 39.88 6.42 -8.95
N ASN A 567 39.40 7.14 -7.93
CA ASN A 567 39.21 6.61 -6.58
C ASN A 567 37.72 6.39 -6.33
N ILE A 568 37.32 5.13 -6.19
CA ILE A 568 35.89 4.77 -6.07
C ILE A 568 35.27 5.18 -4.74
N GLU A 569 36.07 5.28 -3.69
CA GLU A 569 35.65 5.73 -2.36
C GLU A 569 35.23 7.21 -2.35
N ASP A 570 35.65 8.00 -3.35
CA ASP A 570 35.18 9.37 -3.56
C ASP A 570 33.72 9.42 -4.05
N VAL A 571 33.17 8.30 -4.53
CA VAL A 571 31.78 8.18 -4.95
C VAL A 571 30.93 7.84 -3.73
N VAL A 572 30.08 8.77 -3.33
CA VAL A 572 29.20 8.65 -2.16
C VAL A 572 27.73 8.73 -2.56
N ILE A 573 26.88 8.05 -1.80
CA ILE A 573 25.42 8.20 -1.86
C ILE A 573 25.05 9.46 -1.09
N ALA A 574 25.02 10.61 -1.76
CA ALA A 574 24.76 11.91 -1.13
C ALA A 574 23.36 11.99 -0.50
N THR A 575 22.37 11.34 -1.12
CA THR A 575 21.07 11.10 -0.50
C THR A 575 20.42 9.88 -1.11
N CYS A 576 19.50 9.26 -0.38
CA CYS A 576 18.73 8.11 -0.82
C CYS A 576 17.32 8.19 -0.24
N GLY A 577 16.42 7.37 -0.75
CA GLY A 577 15.06 7.34 -0.26
C GLY A 577 14.12 6.51 -1.12
N VAL A 578 12.84 6.79 -0.99
CA VAL A 578 11.76 6.12 -1.70
C VAL A 578 10.86 7.14 -2.39
N VAL A 579 10.32 6.75 -3.55
CA VAL A 579 9.28 7.48 -4.25
C VAL A 579 7.94 7.01 -3.69
N VAL A 580 7.18 7.95 -3.15
CA VAL A 580 5.89 7.70 -2.50
C VAL A 580 4.76 7.71 -3.53
N LEU A 581 4.84 8.63 -4.50
CA LEU A 581 3.88 8.81 -5.57
C LEU A 581 4.62 9.13 -6.87
N GLU A 582 4.21 8.50 -7.98
CA GLU A 582 4.84 8.59 -9.31
C GLU A 582 4.05 9.41 -10.32
#